data_AF-A0A7W4VJD2-F1
#
_entry.id   AF-A0A7W4VJD2-F1
#
_cell.length_a   1.000
_cell.length_b   1.000
_cell.length_c   1.000
_cell.angle_alpha   90.00
_cell.angle_beta   90.00
_cell.angle_gamma   90.00
#
_symmetry.space_group_name_H-M   'P 1'
#
loop_
_entity.id
_entity.type
_entity.pdbx_description
1 polymer ?
#
loop_
_entity_poly.entity_id
_entity_poly.type
_entity_poly.pdbx_seq_one_letter_code
_entity_poly.pdbx_strand_id
1 'polypeptide(L)' 'MSIIEQIAGRLFAIEMLRSVDGMPKSMFADGGGLDTVARNLEATAARYPADYAAGIRQVTGQVLAKLAAGGGK' A
#
# COMPACT_ATOMS: atom_id res chain seq x y z
N MET A 1 -16.25 12.67 8.25
CA MET A 1 -15.72 12.00 7.05
C MET A 1 -15.19 13.06 6.12
N SER A 2 -13.88 13.23 6.07
CA SER A 2 -13.17 14.22 5.25
C SER A 2 -12.64 13.57 3.97
N ILE A 3 -13.16 14.01 2.83
CA ILE A 3 -12.72 13.50 1.52
C ILE A 3 -11.28 13.92 1.17
N ILE A 4 -10.83 15.08 1.66
CA ILE A 4 -9.48 15.58 1.43
C ILE A 4 -8.45 14.68 2.12
N GLU A 5 -8.71 14.31 3.38
CA GLU A 5 -7.86 13.39 4.14
C GLU A 5 -7.78 12.01 3.48
N GLN A 6 -8.92 11.50 2.98
CA GLN A 6 -8.93 10.23 2.24
C GLN A 6 -8.09 10.30 0.96
N ILE A 7 -8.19 11.40 0.19
CA ILE A 7 -7.37 11.60 -1.01
C ILE A 7 -5.89 11.69 -0.65
N ALA A 8 -5.54 12.43 0.41
CA ALA A 8 -4.17 12.56 0.87
C ALA A 8 -3.57 11.19 1.28
N GLY A 9 -4.34 10.38 2.03
CA GLY A 9 -3.92 9.02 2.39
C GLY A 9 -3.72 8.11 1.19
N ARG A 10 -4.57 8.23 0.15
CA ARG A 10 -4.40 7.49 -1.11
C ARG A 10 -3.13 7.90 -1.84
N LEU A 11 -2.87 9.20 -1.97
CA LEU A 11 -1.69 9.71 -2.67
C LEU A 11 -0.39 9.27 -1.98
N PHE A 12 -0.34 9.37 -0.65
CA PHE A 12 0.78 8.89 0.13
C PHE A 12 1.05 7.39 -0.09
N ALA A 13 0.01 6.54 -0.01
CA ALA A 13 0.16 5.11 -0.26
C ALA A 13 0.68 4.82 -1.69
N ILE A 14 0.18 5.55 -2.69
CA ILE A 14 0.63 5.41 -4.09
C ILE A 14 2.12 5.78 -4.23
N GLU A 15 2.56 6.89 -3.64
CA GLU A 15 3.97 7.30 -3.69
C GLU A 15 4.89 6.25 -3.05
N MET A 16 4.50 5.72 -1.89
CA MET A 16 5.28 4.69 -1.21
C MET A 16 5.36 3.40 -2.03
N LEU A 17 4.25 2.95 -2.62
CA LEU A 17 4.25 1.77 -3.48
C LEU A 17 5.09 1.96 -4.76
N ARG A 18 5.04 3.15 -5.37
CA ARG A 18 5.87 3.48 -6.53
C ARG A 18 7.36 3.48 -6.22
N SER A 19 7.76 3.82 -4.99
CA SER A 19 9.17 3.84 -4.60
C SER A 19 9.84 2.47 -4.65
N VAL A 20 9.06 1.39 -4.61
CA VAL A 20 9.53 0.00 -4.67
C VAL A 20 9.14 -0.70 -5.97
N ASP A 21 8.46 -0.01 -6.88
CA ASP A 21 8.08 -0.57 -8.17
C ASP A 21 9.34 -0.79 -9.05
N GLY A 22 9.42 -1.96 -9.67
CA GLY A 22 10.60 -2.37 -10.44
C GLY A 22 11.85 -2.73 -9.63
N MET A 23 11.82 -2.63 -8.28
CA MET A 23 12.94 -3.07 -7.47
C MET A 23 13.04 -4.61 -7.41
N PRO A 24 14.26 -5.19 -7.36
CA PRO A 24 14.44 -6.63 -7.28
C PRO A 24 13.77 -7.24 -6.05
N LYS A 25 13.06 -8.36 -6.22
CA LYS A 25 12.41 -9.07 -5.10
C LYS A 25 13.38 -9.47 -3.98
N SER A 26 14.65 -9.74 -4.31
CA SER A 26 15.70 -10.10 -3.34
C SER A 26 16.03 -8.99 -2.33
N MET A 27 15.59 -7.76 -2.57
CA MET A 27 15.74 -6.65 -1.62
C MET A 27 14.65 -6.63 -0.54
N PHE A 28 13.66 -7.52 -0.63
CA PHE A 28 12.48 -7.53 0.23
C PHE A 28 12.22 -8.93 0.79
N ALA A 29 11.32 -8.99 1.76
CA ALA A 29 10.82 -10.26 2.28
C ALA A 29 10.02 -11.03 1.22
N ASP A 30 9.63 -12.26 1.57
CA ASP A 30 8.80 -13.11 0.72
C ASP A 30 7.54 -12.35 0.27
N GLY A 31 7.33 -12.26 -1.06
CA GLY A 31 6.26 -11.46 -1.68
C GLY A 31 6.75 -10.24 -2.45
N GLY A 32 8.01 -9.81 -2.27
CA GLY A 32 8.62 -8.70 -3.00
C GLY A 32 8.24 -7.31 -2.46
N GLY A 33 8.70 -6.26 -3.15
CA GLY A 33 8.59 -4.88 -2.68
C GLY A 33 7.15 -4.40 -2.48
N LEU A 34 6.28 -4.68 -3.46
CA LEU A 34 4.88 -4.24 -3.40
C LEU A 34 4.09 -4.89 -2.25
N ASP A 35 4.26 -6.21 -2.01
CA ASP A 35 3.60 -6.88 -0.89
C ASP A 35 4.12 -6.34 0.45
N THR A 36 5.44 -6.23 0.59
CA THR A 36 6.10 -5.73 1.80
C THR A 36 5.63 -4.32 2.15
N VAL A 37 5.67 -3.40 1.19
CA VAL A 37 5.27 -2.01 1.42
C VAL A 37 3.77 -1.90 1.66
N ALA A 38 2.92 -2.65 0.95
CA ALA A 38 1.48 -2.63 1.18
C ALA A 38 1.12 -3.07 2.62
N ARG A 39 1.75 -4.13 3.14
CA ARG A 39 1.54 -4.59 4.51
C ARG A 39 2.05 -3.59 5.55
N ASN A 40 3.22 -2.99 5.32
CA ASN A 40 3.76 -1.96 6.20
C ASN A 40 2.85 -0.72 6.24
N LEU A 41 2.29 -0.32 5.09
CA LEU A 41 1.32 0.77 5.00
C LEU A 41 0.03 0.44 5.77
N GLU A 42 -0.49 -0.78 5.71
CA GLU A 42 -1.64 -1.19 6.52
C GLU A 42 -1.38 -1.07 8.02
N ALA A 43 -0.22 -1.56 8.48
CA ALA A 43 0.18 -1.45 9.87
C ALA A 43 0.35 0.03 10.30
N THR A 44 0.90 0.86 9.41
CA THR A 44 1.13 2.28 9.67
C THR A 44 -0.19 3.07 9.65
N ALA A 45 -1.17 2.67 8.83
CA ALA A 45 -2.49 3.31 8.76
C ALA A 45 -3.18 3.40 10.13
N ALA A 46 -2.92 2.47 11.05
CA ALA A 46 -3.46 2.50 12.41
C ALA A 46 -3.00 3.71 13.25
N ARG A 47 -1.93 4.40 12.85
CA ARG A 47 -1.38 5.59 13.53
C ARG A 47 -1.91 6.91 12.99
N TYR A 48 -2.69 6.89 11.92
CA TYR A 48 -3.22 8.08 11.27
C TYR A 48 -4.71 8.30 11.60
N PRO A 49 -5.23 9.53 11.42
CA PRO A 49 -6.66 9.80 11.50
C PRO A 49 -7.48 8.87 10.60
N ALA A 50 -8.69 8.51 11.04
CA ALA A 50 -9.50 7.46 10.42
C ALA A 50 -9.73 7.66 8.90
N ASP A 51 -9.99 8.90 8.47
CA ASP A 51 -10.21 9.22 7.06
C ASP A 51 -8.92 9.07 6.22
N TYR A 52 -7.78 9.53 6.73
CA TYR A 52 -6.48 9.33 6.06
C TYR A 52 -6.11 7.84 5.97
N ALA A 53 -6.30 7.12 7.08
CA ALA A 53 -6.09 5.68 7.17
C ALA A 53 -7.01 4.91 6.21
N ALA A 54 -8.26 5.35 6.02
CA ALA A 54 -9.17 4.76 5.04
C ALA A 54 -8.63 4.91 3.61
N GLY A 55 -8.07 6.08 3.29
CA GLY A 55 -7.40 6.32 2.01
C GLY A 55 -6.23 5.37 1.76
N ILE A 56 -5.36 5.17 2.76
CA ILE A 56 -4.26 4.19 2.67
C ILE A 56 -4.80 2.78 2.43
N ARG A 57 -5.74 2.32 3.27
CA ARG A 57 -6.31 0.97 3.21
C ARG A 57 -6.99 0.67 1.88
N GLN A 58 -7.62 1.66 1.27
CA GLN A 58 -8.22 1.51 -0.06
C GLN A 58 -7.16 1.14 -1.11
N VAL A 59 -5.99 1.78 -1.08
CA VAL A 59 -4.92 1.50 -2.06
C VAL A 59 -4.24 0.17 -1.75
N THR A 60 -3.87 -0.08 -0.49
CA THR A 60 -3.17 -1.32 -0.11
C THR A 60 -4.04 -2.54 -0.37
N GLY A 61 -5.34 -2.48 -0.06
CA GLY A 61 -6.27 -3.57 -0.34
C GLY A 61 -6.37 -3.92 -1.82
N GLN A 62 -6.36 -2.92 -2.71
CA GLN A 62 -6.35 -3.15 -4.16
C GLN A 62 -5.05 -3.80 -4.63
N VAL A 63 -3.91 -3.38 -4.09
CA VAL A 63 -2.61 -3.95 -4.45
C VAL A 63 -2.48 -5.39 -3.97
N LEU A 64 -2.80 -5.65 -2.70
CA LEU A 64 -2.74 -6.99 -2.12
C LEU A 64 -3.70 -7.95 -2.82
N ALA A 65 -4.92 -7.51 -3.16
CA ALA A 65 -5.85 -8.31 -3.93
C ALA A 65 -5.30 -8.66 -5.33
N LYS A 66 -4.66 -7.71 -6.02
CA LYS A 66 -4.02 -7.96 -7.33
C LYS A 66 -2.83 -8.91 -7.22
N LEU A 67 -2.01 -8.79 -6.19
CA LEU A 67 -0.87 -9.69 -5.95
C LEU A 67 -1.34 -11.11 -5.65
N ALA A 68 -2.39 -11.26 -4.82
CA ALA A 68 -3.01 -12.55 -4.53
C ALA A 68 -3.63 -13.19 -5.79
N ALA A 69 -4.25 -12.38 -6.67
CA ALA A 69 -4.80 -12.83 -7.94
C ALA A 69 -3.74 -13.09 -9.02
N GLY A 70 -2.51 -12.59 -8.84
CA GLY A 70 -1.47 -12.49 -9.87
C GLY A 70 -0.14 -13.15 -9.52
N GLY A 71 -0.13 -14.14 -8.62
CA GLY A 71 1.06 -14.96 -8.28
C GLY A 71 1.61 -15.83 -9.42
N GLY A 72 1.62 -15.33 -10.66
CA GLY A 72 2.14 -16.00 -11.83
C GLY A 72 2.39 -15.02 -12.97
N LYS A 73 3.59 -14.45 -13.00
CA LYS A 73 4.41 -14.22 -14.20
C LYS A 73 5.86 -14.04 -13.77
#